data_AF-A0A6G1DBD5-F1
#
_entry.id   AF-A0A6G1DBD5-F1
#
_cell.length_a   1.000
_cell.length_b   1.000
_cell.length_c   1.000
_cell.angle_alpha   90.00
_cell.angle_beta   90.00
_cell.angle_gamma   90.00
#
_symmetry.space_group_name_H-M   'P 1'
#
loop_
_entity.id
_entity.type
_entity.pdbx_description
1 polymer ?
#
loop_
_entity_poly.entity_id
_entity_poly.type
_entity_poly.pdbx_seq_one_letter_code
_entity_poly.pdbx_strand_id
1 'polypeptide(L)'
;MVVANPDYVTVEARDLRVMPGTLAAKYESLGGEVKWMGKPDKVIYTSAMSLAGVNNAHECITVGDSLHHDIKGANASRVASAFITVGIHAAELGLDEIGETAGDDAIDSLCHKHGSYPTYVLPSFTWYKLGLPLGKCITCVSEHGAETVDSRKVMQYNQ
;
A
#
# COMPACT_ATOMS: atom_id res chain seq x y z
N MET A 1 8.98 -11.81 -18.92
CA MET A 1 9.31 -10.49 -18.35
C MET A 1 9.38 -10.59 -16.84
N VAL A 2 10.29 -9.87 -16.18
CA VAL A 2 10.31 -9.75 -14.71
C VAL A 2 9.87 -8.35 -14.35
N VAL A 3 8.95 -8.23 -13.39
CA VAL A 3 8.35 -6.96 -12.99
C VAL A 3 8.59 -6.77 -11.51
N ALA A 4 9.47 -5.83 -11.18
CA ALA A 4 9.84 -5.53 -9.80
C ALA A 4 8.79 -4.67 -9.06
N ASN A 5 8.01 -3.89 -9.81
CA ASN A 5 6.91 -3.08 -9.30
C ASN A 5 5.60 -3.52 -9.98
N PRO A 6 4.74 -4.26 -9.27
CA PRO A 6 3.54 -4.86 -9.84
C PRO A 6 2.38 -3.86 -9.97
N ASP A 7 2.54 -2.63 -9.48
CA ASP A 7 1.46 -1.65 -9.48
C ASP A 7 1.01 -1.29 -10.90
N TYR A 8 -0.31 -1.14 -11.08
CA TYR A 8 -0.91 -0.76 -12.36
C TYR A 8 -0.90 0.75 -12.56
N VAL A 9 -1.17 1.48 -11.49
CA VAL A 9 -1.22 2.94 -11.47
C VAL A 9 -0.68 3.49 -10.16
N THR A 10 -0.25 4.75 -10.18
CA THR A 10 0.08 5.56 -9.00
C THR A 10 -0.60 6.93 -9.10
N VAL A 11 -0.70 7.66 -7.99
CA VAL A 11 -1.20 9.03 -7.95
C VAL A 11 -0.01 9.99 -8.06
N GLU A 12 0.04 10.80 -9.12
CA GLU A 12 1.00 11.91 -9.30
C GLU A 12 0.21 13.22 -9.46
N ALA A 13 0.44 14.21 -8.59
CA ALA A 13 -0.23 15.52 -8.67
C ALA A 13 -1.78 15.48 -8.81
N ARG A 14 -2.43 14.45 -8.24
CA ARG A 14 -3.88 14.12 -8.32
C ARG A 14 -4.34 13.44 -9.61
N ASP A 15 -3.44 13.17 -10.54
CA ASP A 15 -3.73 12.37 -11.74
C ASP A 15 -3.21 10.93 -11.56
N LEU A 16 -3.89 9.97 -12.20
CA LEU A 16 -3.40 8.59 -12.27
C LEU A 16 -2.33 8.46 -13.35
N ARG A 17 -1.19 7.88 -12.98
CA ARG A 17 -0.10 7.52 -13.91
C ARG A 17 0.02 6.03 -14.05
N VAL A 18 0.27 5.59 -15.28
CA VAL A 18 0.49 4.18 -15.60
C VAL A 18 1.82 3.72 -15.04
N MET A 19 1.81 2.56 -14.37
CA MET A 19 2.98 1.94 -13.74
C MET A 19 3.37 0.63 -14.46
N PRO A 20 4.57 0.06 -14.19
CA PRO A 20 5.10 -1.10 -14.90
C PRO A 20 4.17 -2.33 -14.93
N GLY A 21 3.33 -2.50 -13.91
CA GLY A 21 2.33 -3.56 -13.86
C GLY A 21 1.31 -3.50 -15.00
N THR A 22 0.97 -2.31 -15.50
CA THR A 22 0.04 -2.19 -16.65
C THR A 22 0.66 -2.74 -17.94
N LEU A 23 1.94 -2.44 -18.18
CA LEU A 23 2.67 -3.02 -19.31
C LEU A 23 2.75 -4.54 -19.18
N ALA A 24 2.95 -5.02 -17.94
CA ALA A 24 3.03 -6.43 -17.64
C ALA A 24 1.73 -7.20 -17.84
N ALA A 25 0.62 -6.68 -17.34
CA ALA A 25 -0.70 -7.25 -17.61
C ALA A 25 -0.97 -7.28 -19.12
N LYS A 26 -0.58 -6.23 -19.84
CA LYS A 26 -0.73 -6.23 -21.31
C LYS A 26 0.13 -7.29 -21.98
N TYR A 27 1.40 -7.43 -21.60
CA TYR A 27 2.30 -8.46 -22.13
C TYR A 27 1.78 -9.88 -21.84
N GLU A 28 1.29 -10.11 -20.63
CA GLU A 28 0.70 -11.38 -20.20
C GLU A 28 -0.57 -11.72 -21.00
N SER A 29 -1.44 -10.75 -21.22
CA SER A 29 -2.66 -10.92 -22.05
C SER A 29 -2.38 -11.31 -23.49
N LEU A 30 -1.16 -11.04 -23.99
CA LEU A 30 -0.70 -11.42 -25.33
C LEU A 30 0.00 -12.79 -25.35
N GLY A 31 -0.04 -13.54 -24.24
CA GLY A 31 0.57 -14.86 -24.10
C GLY A 31 2.02 -14.84 -23.63
N GLY A 32 2.54 -13.67 -23.25
CA GLY A 32 3.88 -13.56 -22.69
C GLY A 32 3.95 -14.02 -21.23
N GLU A 33 5.03 -14.71 -20.85
CA GLU A 33 5.22 -15.09 -19.44
C GLU A 33 5.70 -13.89 -18.60
N VAL A 34 5.06 -13.64 -17.47
CA VAL A 34 5.45 -12.59 -16.51
C VAL A 34 5.75 -13.19 -15.14
N LYS A 35 6.88 -12.77 -14.55
CA LYS A 35 7.23 -13.02 -13.16
C LYS A 35 6.98 -11.75 -12.37
N TRP A 36 5.91 -11.77 -11.58
CA TRP A 36 5.47 -10.67 -10.73
C TRP A 36 6.21 -10.71 -9.39
N MET A 37 6.82 -9.59 -9.00
CA MET A 37 7.48 -9.44 -7.71
C MET A 37 6.81 -8.29 -6.95
N GLY A 38 6.68 -8.43 -5.63
CA GLY A 38 6.09 -7.41 -4.75
C GLY A 38 4.68 -7.76 -4.29
N LYS A 39 3.93 -6.75 -3.85
CA LYS A 39 2.56 -6.91 -3.34
C LYS A 39 1.65 -7.42 -4.46
N PRO A 40 0.69 -8.33 -4.20
CA PRO A 40 0.24 -8.81 -2.89
C PRO A 40 0.97 -10.07 -2.38
N ASP A 41 2.11 -10.45 -2.96
CA ASP A 41 2.84 -11.65 -2.53
C ASP A 41 3.35 -11.50 -1.09
N LYS A 42 3.25 -12.57 -0.28
CA LYS A 42 3.68 -12.59 1.13
C LYS A 42 5.19 -12.39 1.29
N VAL A 43 5.98 -12.73 0.26
CA VAL A 43 7.45 -12.64 0.30
C VAL A 43 7.90 -11.24 0.73
N ILE A 44 7.26 -10.18 0.21
CA ILE A 44 7.67 -8.81 0.56
C ILE A 44 7.39 -8.48 2.03
N TYR A 45 6.29 -8.98 2.59
CA TYR A 45 5.94 -8.78 4.00
C TYR A 45 6.87 -9.56 4.93
N THR A 46 7.22 -10.79 4.58
CA THR A 46 8.19 -11.59 5.34
C THR A 46 9.57 -10.94 5.33
N SER A 47 10.04 -10.48 4.16
CA SER A 47 11.30 -9.73 4.05
C SER A 47 11.25 -8.45 4.88
N ALA A 48 10.11 -7.75 4.91
CA ALA A 48 9.94 -6.54 5.69
C ALA A 48 10.01 -6.74 7.19
N MET A 49 9.27 -7.70 7.70
CA MET A 49 9.29 -8.07 9.11
C MET A 49 10.72 -8.48 9.52
N SER A 50 11.41 -9.26 8.70
CA SER A 50 12.80 -9.67 8.97
C SER A 50 13.75 -8.47 9.04
N LEU A 51 13.65 -7.51 8.11
CA LEU A 51 14.50 -6.31 8.10
C LEU A 51 14.20 -5.37 9.28
N ALA A 52 12.97 -5.40 9.78
CA ALA A 52 12.54 -4.68 10.97
C ALA A 52 12.92 -5.36 12.29
N GLY A 53 13.42 -6.60 12.25
CA GLY A 53 13.63 -7.41 13.45
C GLY A 53 12.33 -7.81 14.15
N VAL A 54 11.19 -7.81 13.44
CA VAL A 54 9.88 -8.19 13.95
C VAL A 54 9.60 -9.64 13.56
N ASN A 55 9.27 -10.46 14.55
CA ASN A 55 8.99 -11.89 14.34
C ASN A 55 7.49 -12.21 14.36
N ASN A 56 6.65 -11.21 14.68
CA ASN A 56 5.22 -11.38 14.87
C ASN A 56 4.44 -10.36 14.03
N ALA A 57 3.61 -10.86 13.11
CA ALA A 57 2.76 -10.04 12.26
C ALA A 57 1.80 -9.11 13.03
N HIS A 58 1.42 -9.47 14.26
CA HIS A 58 0.56 -8.64 15.12
C HIS A 58 1.23 -7.34 15.59
N GLU A 59 2.56 -7.23 15.48
CA GLU A 59 3.33 -6.02 15.78
C GLU A 59 3.50 -5.11 14.56
N CYS A 60 2.96 -5.52 13.40
CA CYS A 60 3.05 -4.78 12.15
C CYS A 60 1.68 -4.28 11.70
N ILE A 61 1.70 -3.14 11.00
CA ILE A 61 0.57 -2.63 10.26
C ILE A 61 1.04 -2.26 8.86
N THR A 62 0.26 -2.64 7.85
CA THR A 62 0.44 -2.21 6.46
C THR A 62 -0.36 -0.93 6.27
N VAL A 63 0.26 0.11 5.72
CA VAL A 63 -0.43 1.35 5.35
C VAL A 63 -0.35 1.49 3.84
N GLY A 64 -1.48 1.68 3.18
CA GLY A 64 -1.52 1.78 1.73
C GLY A 64 -2.91 2.16 1.21
N ASP A 65 -2.97 2.49 -0.06
CA ASP A 65 -4.15 3.01 -0.75
C ASP A 65 -4.67 2.07 -1.84
N SER A 66 -4.02 0.93 -2.06
CA SER A 66 -4.46 -0.07 -3.03
C SER A 66 -5.12 -1.27 -2.36
N LEU A 67 -6.41 -1.49 -2.63
CA LEU A 67 -7.09 -2.71 -2.20
C LEU A 67 -6.58 -3.96 -2.93
N HIS A 68 -6.10 -3.79 -4.17
CA HIS A 68 -5.60 -4.90 -4.98
C HIS A 68 -4.18 -5.35 -4.57
N HIS A 69 -3.36 -4.44 -4.05
CA HIS A 69 -1.97 -4.72 -3.68
C HIS A 69 -1.76 -4.71 -2.16
N ASP A 70 -1.94 -3.55 -1.52
CA ASP A 70 -1.58 -3.34 -0.10
C ASP A 70 -2.47 -4.16 0.84
N ILE A 71 -3.78 -3.96 0.72
CA ILE A 71 -4.74 -4.57 1.64
C ILE A 71 -4.85 -6.07 1.36
N LYS A 72 -4.84 -6.46 0.09
CA LYS A 72 -4.81 -7.87 -0.31
C LYS A 72 -3.58 -8.59 0.24
N GLY A 73 -2.40 -7.98 0.13
CA GLY A 73 -1.17 -8.54 0.65
C GLY A 73 -1.14 -8.61 2.18
N ALA A 74 -1.68 -7.59 2.85
CA ALA A 74 -1.82 -7.59 4.31
C ALA A 74 -2.79 -8.69 4.80
N ASN A 75 -3.94 -8.84 4.15
CA ASN A 75 -4.90 -9.93 4.43
C ASN A 75 -4.25 -11.30 4.24
N ALA A 76 -3.55 -11.52 3.11
CA ALA A 76 -2.86 -12.77 2.84
C ALA A 76 -1.76 -13.08 3.86
N SER A 77 -1.05 -12.05 4.32
CA SER A 77 0.05 -12.13 5.29
C SER A 77 -0.42 -12.09 6.75
N ARG A 78 -1.72 -11.92 7.01
CA ARG A 78 -2.33 -11.78 8.35
C ARG A 78 -1.71 -10.64 9.17
N VAL A 79 -1.38 -9.54 8.50
CA VAL A 79 -0.90 -8.30 9.10
C VAL A 79 -2.08 -7.32 9.18
N ALA A 80 -2.16 -6.52 10.24
CA ALA A 80 -3.16 -5.45 10.31
C ALA A 80 -2.97 -4.47 9.14
N SER A 81 -4.03 -3.79 8.70
CA SER A 81 -3.92 -2.83 7.60
C SER A 81 -4.72 -1.56 7.84
N ALA A 82 -4.16 -0.43 7.42
CA ALA A 82 -4.82 0.86 7.32
C ALA A 82 -4.95 1.25 5.86
N PHE A 83 -6.19 1.32 5.37
CA PHE A 83 -6.53 1.74 4.02
C PHE A 83 -6.65 3.26 3.95
N ILE A 84 -5.89 3.89 3.06
CA ILE A 84 -5.89 5.34 2.84
C ILE A 84 -6.83 5.70 1.69
N THR A 85 -7.89 6.46 1.94
CA THR A 85 -8.95 6.69 0.95
C THR A 85 -8.62 7.76 -0.09
N VAL A 86 -7.72 8.71 0.21
CA VAL A 86 -7.30 9.78 -0.72
C VAL A 86 -6.22 9.34 -1.74
N GLY A 87 -6.10 8.04 -2.02
CA GLY A 87 -5.13 7.49 -2.99
C GLY A 87 -5.78 7.00 -4.29
N ILE A 88 -5.30 5.89 -4.86
CA ILE A 88 -5.73 5.42 -6.20
C ILE A 88 -7.24 5.16 -6.34
N HIS A 89 -7.95 4.93 -5.22
CA HIS A 89 -9.39 4.72 -5.19
C HIS A 89 -10.22 5.96 -4.86
N ALA A 90 -9.61 7.15 -4.71
CA ALA A 90 -10.31 8.38 -4.32
C ALA A 90 -11.51 8.70 -5.24
N ALA A 91 -11.31 8.60 -6.57
CA ALA A 91 -12.37 8.82 -7.54
C ALA A 91 -13.50 7.78 -7.46
N GLU A 92 -13.20 6.52 -7.17
CA GLU A 92 -14.21 5.46 -6.98
C GLU A 92 -15.02 5.67 -5.69
N LEU A 93 -14.40 6.30 -4.69
CA LEU A 93 -15.03 6.67 -3.42
C LEU A 93 -15.75 8.03 -3.49
N GLY A 94 -15.69 8.74 -4.62
CA GLY A 94 -16.29 10.06 -4.79
C GLY A 94 -15.63 11.15 -3.95
N LEU A 95 -14.31 11.08 -3.74
CA LEU A 95 -13.53 12.05 -2.99
C LEU A 95 -12.79 12.98 -3.96
N ASP A 96 -13.04 14.29 -3.82
CA ASP A 96 -12.44 15.33 -4.65
C ASP A 96 -11.45 16.21 -3.85
N GLU A 97 -11.57 16.24 -2.52
CA GLU A 97 -10.72 17.05 -1.63
C GLU A 97 -9.96 16.23 -0.57
N ILE A 98 -8.77 16.71 -0.20
CA ILE A 98 -7.97 16.11 0.88
C ILE A 98 -8.67 16.38 2.20
N GLY A 99 -8.99 15.31 2.94
CA GLY A 99 -9.66 15.39 4.25
C GLY A 99 -11.13 15.01 4.22
N GLU A 100 -11.69 14.76 3.02
CA GLU A 100 -13.00 14.13 2.90
C GLU A 100 -12.94 12.68 3.39
N THR A 101 -14.02 12.25 4.03
CA THR A 101 -14.20 10.87 4.49
C THR A 101 -15.20 10.18 3.58
N ALA A 102 -14.80 9.06 2.99
CA ALA A 102 -15.72 8.22 2.23
C ALA A 102 -16.83 7.68 3.16
N GLY A 103 -18.04 7.56 2.63
CA GLY A 103 -19.14 6.92 3.35
C GLY A 103 -18.93 5.41 3.50
N ASP A 104 -19.38 4.85 4.62
CA ASP A 104 -19.20 3.43 4.96
C ASP A 104 -19.71 2.49 3.85
N ASP A 105 -20.88 2.78 3.26
CA ASP A 105 -21.45 1.99 2.16
C ASP A 105 -20.56 1.95 0.90
N ALA A 106 -19.87 3.06 0.60
CA ALA A 106 -18.96 3.16 -0.54
C ALA A 106 -17.69 2.35 -0.29
N ILE A 107 -17.14 2.45 0.93
CA ILE A 107 -16.00 1.66 1.38
C ILE A 107 -16.31 0.17 1.33
N ASP A 108 -17.46 -0.24 1.88
CA ASP A 108 -17.88 -1.64 1.89
C ASP A 108 -18.07 -2.18 0.48
N SER A 109 -18.73 -1.42 -0.40
CA SER A 109 -18.91 -1.80 -1.80
C SER A 109 -17.56 -1.98 -2.51
N LEU A 110 -16.61 -1.09 -2.26
CA LEU A 110 -15.27 -1.16 -2.83
C LEU A 110 -14.49 -2.37 -2.28
N CYS A 111 -14.56 -2.64 -0.98
CA CYS A 111 -13.92 -3.81 -0.36
C CYS A 111 -14.47 -5.12 -0.94
N HIS A 112 -15.79 -5.23 -1.10
CA HIS A 112 -16.43 -6.39 -1.73
C HIS A 112 -16.00 -6.58 -3.19
N LYS A 113 -15.93 -5.49 -3.97
CA LYS A 113 -15.47 -5.52 -5.36
C LYS A 113 -14.05 -6.08 -5.48
N HIS A 114 -13.16 -5.74 -4.56
CA HIS A 114 -11.76 -6.18 -4.58
C HIS A 114 -11.49 -7.47 -3.80
N GLY A 115 -12.41 -7.91 -2.95
CA GLY A 115 -12.24 -9.08 -2.07
C GLY A 115 -11.16 -8.88 -1.01
N SER A 116 -10.90 -7.63 -0.61
CA SER A 116 -9.88 -7.22 0.34
C SER A 116 -10.51 -6.35 1.42
N TYR A 117 -10.18 -6.60 2.68
CA TYR A 117 -10.85 -5.99 3.83
C TYR A 117 -9.82 -5.38 4.79
N PRO A 118 -9.75 -4.04 4.89
CA PRO A 118 -8.78 -3.39 5.76
C PRO A 118 -9.18 -3.50 7.24
N THR A 119 -8.20 -3.39 8.15
CA THR A 119 -8.46 -3.34 9.60
C THR A 119 -8.94 -1.97 10.04
N TYR A 120 -8.38 -0.92 9.41
CA TYR A 120 -8.71 0.48 9.66
C TYR A 120 -8.85 1.20 8.33
N VAL A 121 -9.69 2.22 8.29
CA VAL A 121 -9.82 3.13 7.15
C VAL A 121 -9.49 4.54 7.64
N LEU A 122 -8.63 5.24 6.89
CA LEU A 122 -8.16 6.57 7.22
C LEU A 122 -8.29 7.47 5.97
N PRO A 123 -8.76 8.72 6.11
CA PRO A 123 -8.75 9.65 4.99
C PRO A 123 -7.34 10.01 4.55
N SER A 124 -6.40 10.12 5.49
CA SER A 124 -4.99 10.41 5.21
C SER A 124 -4.09 9.84 6.30
N PHE A 125 -2.83 9.57 5.97
CA PHE A 125 -1.82 9.19 6.96
C PHE A 125 -0.80 10.32 7.14
N THR A 126 -0.84 10.96 8.32
CA THR A 126 0.01 12.11 8.64
C THR A 126 0.64 11.92 10.02
N TRP A 127 1.92 12.23 10.17
CA TRP A 127 2.59 12.25 11.46
C TRP A 127 3.57 13.41 11.58
N TYR A 128 3.86 13.84 12.80
CA TYR A 128 4.87 14.85 13.10
C TYR A 128 5.62 14.48 14.38
N LYS A 129 6.90 14.85 14.44
CA LYS A 129 7.76 14.56 15.59
C LYS A 129 7.79 15.77 16.53
N LEU A 130 7.26 15.61 17.74
CA LEU A 130 7.52 16.51 18.86
C LEU A 130 8.68 15.95 19.70
N GLY A 131 9.60 16.81 20.14
CA GLY A 131 10.89 16.43 20.73
C GLY A 131 10.80 15.47 21.92
N LEU A 132 11.10 14.18 21.69
CA LEU A 132 11.40 13.13 22.67
C LEU A 132 12.29 12.02 22.02
N PRO A 133 13.06 11.25 22.82
CA PRO A 133 14.03 10.28 22.33
C PRO A 133 13.39 8.99 21.77
N LEU A 134 14.15 8.36 20.87
CA LEU A 134 13.79 7.26 19.95
C LEU A 134 13.31 5.97 20.66
N GLY A 135 12.30 5.30 20.08
CA GLY A 135 11.91 3.96 20.54
C GLY A 135 10.85 3.18 19.75
N LYS A 136 10.22 3.72 18.70
CA LYS A 136 9.27 2.95 17.87
C LYS A 136 9.57 3.14 16.39
N CYS A 137 9.89 2.02 15.73
CA CYS A 137 10.15 1.96 14.30
C CYS A 137 8.82 1.71 13.57
N ILE A 138 8.48 2.53 12.58
CA ILE A 138 7.41 2.20 11.63
C ILE A 138 8.11 1.52 10.47
N THR A 139 7.77 0.26 10.22
CA THR A 139 8.26 -0.44 9.03
C THR A 139 7.24 -0.20 7.92
N CYS A 140 7.60 0.62 6.95
CA CYS A 140 6.82 0.78 5.73
C CYS A 140 7.29 -0.25 4.70
N VAL A 141 6.36 -1.01 4.14
CA VAL A 141 6.62 -1.85 2.97
C VAL A 141 6.38 -0.97 1.75
N SER A 142 7.45 -0.57 1.05
CA SER A 142 7.35 0.24 -0.17
C SER A 142 7.75 -0.57 -1.41
N GLU A 143 7.51 0.01 -2.58
CA GLU A 143 7.83 -0.54 -3.90
C GLU A 143 9.32 -0.85 -4.10
N HIS A 144 10.19 -0.34 -3.22
CA HIS A 144 11.66 -0.46 -3.31
C HIS A 144 12.23 -1.53 -2.36
N GLY A 145 11.37 -2.25 -1.65
CA GLY A 145 11.74 -3.18 -0.58
C GLY A 145 11.17 -2.74 0.77
N ALA A 146 11.57 -3.44 1.82
CA ALA A 146 11.28 -2.97 3.16
C ALA A 146 12.40 -2.08 3.65
N GLU A 147 12.07 -0.85 3.96
CA GLU A 147 12.99 0.06 4.61
C GLU A 147 12.57 0.19 6.07
N THR A 148 13.52 -0.03 6.98
CA THR A 148 13.36 0.47 8.35
C THR A 148 13.44 1.98 8.27
N VAL A 149 12.27 2.60 8.22
CA VAL A 149 12.16 4.05 8.26
C VAL A 149 12.43 4.48 9.70
N ASP A 150 13.69 4.83 9.99
CA ASP A 150 13.98 5.67 11.15
C ASP A 150 13.06 6.89 11.03
N SER A 151 12.42 7.28 12.14
CA SER A 151 11.69 8.54 12.29
C SER A 151 12.39 9.80 11.72
N ARG A 152 13.68 9.71 11.36
CA ARG A 152 14.50 10.72 10.68
C ARG A 152 14.39 10.73 9.15
N LYS A 153 13.90 9.68 8.47
CA LYS A 153 13.76 9.64 7.01
C LYS A 153 12.29 9.50 6.63
N VAL A 154 11.56 10.61 6.74
CA VAL A 154 10.29 10.74 6.01
C VAL A 154 10.64 10.63 4.53
N MET A 155 10.43 9.47 3.92
CA MET A 155 10.22 9.41 2.48
C MET A 155 8.86 10.07 2.24
N GLN A 156 8.87 11.39 2.07
CA GLN A 156 7.88 12.01 1.21
C GLN A 156 8.09 11.36 -0.16
N TYR A 157 7.31 10.34 -0.49
CA TYR A 157 6.99 10.08 -1.89
C TYR A 157 5.98 11.15 -2.31
N ASN A 158 6.48 12.39 -2.40
CA ASN A 158 5.95 13.39 -3.32
C ASN A 158 6.86 13.29 -4.54
N GLN A 159 6.48 12.45 -5.51
CA GLN A 159 6.72 12.78 -6.91
C GLN A 159 5.35 12.97 -7.53
#